data_AF-A0A537XAP4-F1
#
_entry.id   AF-A0A537XAP4-F1
#
_cell.length_a   1.000
_cell.length_b   1.000
_cell.length_c   1.000
_cell.angle_alpha   90.00
_cell.angle_beta   90.00
_cell.angle_gamma   90.00
#
_symmetry.space_group_name_H-M   'P 1'
#
loop_
_entity.id
_entity.type
_entity.pdbx_description
1 polymer ?
#
loop_
_entity_poly.entity_id
_entity_poly.type
_entity_poly.pdbx_seq_one_letter_code
_entity_poly.pdbx_strand_id
1 'polypeptide(L)'
;MFRFAIEHETALLRTDGCFADFSNTTFDELQSVVERLPEYAADYPPLHVDELGIKRKRWYVEGFERFSGLGRYLGSDAKGIETRTIVHPTIASAVRNLREDFAALAGESRAAGFLPVPISFNPFRSAFRPRPPLNGWEREHRHASPERRTATMHMATYGPDLNLSVAGMTDGGMIDVARRLTFLSPYIVPFSFSSPFADGGLWGGL
;
A
#
# COMPACT_ATOMS: atom_id res chain seq x y z
N MET A 1 4.28 15.20 -22.37
CA MET A 1 4.62 13.76 -22.45
C MET A 1 4.21 13.08 -21.17
N PHE A 2 3.63 11.88 -21.23
CA PHE A 2 3.24 11.14 -20.03
C PHE A 2 4.45 10.60 -19.27
N ARG A 3 4.30 10.49 -17.95
CA ARG A 3 5.19 9.79 -17.03
C ARG A 3 4.38 8.83 -16.17
N PHE A 4 5.04 7.77 -15.73
CA PHE A 4 4.40 6.61 -15.11
C PHE A 4 5.17 6.19 -13.87
N ALA A 5 4.45 5.91 -12.79
CA ALA A 5 4.97 5.21 -11.63
C ALA A 5 3.88 4.24 -11.12
N ILE A 6 4.30 3.22 -10.39
CA ILE A 6 3.42 2.21 -9.80
C ILE A 6 3.79 2.09 -8.33
N GLU A 7 2.78 2.10 -7.46
CA GLU A 7 2.90 1.60 -6.10
C GLU A 7 2.16 0.27 -6.02
N HIS A 8 2.63 -0.66 -5.20
CA HIS A 8 2.02 -1.98 -5.07
C HIS A 8 2.15 -2.50 -3.64
N GLU A 9 0.99 -2.71 -3.02
CA GLU A 9 0.89 -3.26 -1.67
C GLU A 9 1.00 -4.79 -1.73
N THR A 10 1.97 -5.33 -0.99
CA THR A 10 2.27 -6.76 -0.99
C THR A 10 1.89 -7.38 0.33
N ALA A 11 0.91 -8.29 0.29
CA ALA A 11 0.58 -9.16 1.41
C ALA A 11 1.67 -10.21 1.62
N LEU A 12 1.75 -10.75 2.83
CA LEU A 12 2.77 -11.72 3.23
C LEU A 12 2.11 -12.92 3.92
N LEU A 13 2.68 -14.12 3.75
CA LEU A 13 2.46 -15.26 4.62
C LEU A 13 3.65 -15.42 5.55
N ARG A 14 3.41 -15.90 6.76
CA ARG A 14 4.44 -16.37 7.68
C ARG A 14 4.87 -17.79 7.29
N THR A 15 6.01 -18.27 7.78
CA THR A 15 6.51 -19.63 7.50
C THR A 15 5.59 -20.75 7.96
N ASP A 16 4.74 -20.50 8.97
CA ASP A 16 3.71 -21.43 9.43
C ASP A 16 2.47 -21.46 8.53
N GLY A 17 2.45 -20.67 7.45
CA GLY A 17 1.36 -20.56 6.49
C GLY A 17 0.26 -19.58 6.92
N CYS A 18 0.36 -18.94 8.08
CA CYS A 18 -0.59 -17.91 8.48
C CYS A 18 -0.44 -16.66 7.63
N PHE A 19 -1.57 -16.03 7.29
CA PHE A 19 -1.57 -14.71 6.67
C PHE A 19 -1.04 -13.68 7.66
N ALA A 20 -0.01 -12.94 7.25
CA ALA A 20 0.60 -11.90 8.06
C ALA A 20 -0.24 -10.63 7.91
N ASP A 21 -0.92 -10.24 8.98
CA ASP A 21 -1.71 -9.01 9.03
C ASP A 21 -1.62 -8.35 10.41
N PHE A 22 -2.40 -7.28 10.59
CA PHE A 22 -2.48 -6.45 11.79
C PHE A 22 -2.85 -7.21 13.08
N SER A 23 -3.22 -8.50 13.00
CA SER A 23 -3.56 -9.30 14.16
C SER A 23 -2.41 -10.15 14.72
N ASN A 24 -1.40 -10.45 13.90
CA ASN A 24 -0.36 -11.42 14.22
C ASN A 24 1.05 -11.01 13.76
N THR A 25 1.19 -9.81 13.19
CA THR A 25 2.46 -9.30 12.67
C THR A 25 2.64 -7.86 13.11
N THR A 26 3.80 -7.58 13.67
CA THR A 26 4.16 -6.25 14.16
C THR A 26 4.78 -5.40 13.06
N PHE A 27 4.73 -4.08 13.23
CA PHE A 27 5.43 -3.15 12.35
C PHE A 27 6.94 -3.45 12.32
N ASP A 28 7.55 -3.68 13.48
CA ASP A 28 8.99 -3.92 13.61
C ASP A 28 9.45 -5.18 12.84
N GLU A 29 8.64 -6.25 12.85
CA GLU A 29 8.91 -7.45 12.06
C GLU A 29 9.03 -7.11 10.57
N LEU A 30 8.09 -6.35 10.01
CA LEU A 30 8.11 -5.97 8.60
C LEU A 30 9.15 -4.90 8.31
N GLN A 31 9.38 -3.98 9.24
CA GLN A 31 10.39 -2.93 9.12
C GLN A 31 11.79 -3.56 9.03
N SER A 32 12.06 -4.64 9.76
CA SER A 32 13.33 -5.38 9.66
C SER A 32 13.60 -5.93 8.24
N VAL A 33 12.55 -6.20 7.45
CA VAL A 33 12.67 -6.59 6.04
C VAL A 33 13.05 -5.37 5.21
N VAL A 34 12.33 -4.25 5.39
CA VAL A 34 12.57 -2.98 4.68
C VAL A 34 13.97 -2.43 4.94
N GLU A 35 14.50 -2.63 6.15
CA GLU A 35 15.85 -2.21 6.51
C GLU A 35 16.94 -2.91 5.69
N ARG A 36 16.76 -4.18 5.35
CA ARG A 36 17.71 -4.96 4.53
C ARG A 36 17.63 -4.63 3.04
N LEU A 37 16.52 -4.06 2.58
CA LEU A 37 16.36 -3.66 1.19
C LEU A 37 17.28 -2.46 0.86
N PRO A 38 17.78 -2.37 -0.39
CA PRO A 38 18.72 -1.33 -0.78
C PRO A 38 18.10 0.06 -0.74
N GLU A 39 18.95 1.07 -0.59
CA GLU A 39 18.60 2.47 -0.78
C GLU A 39 19.43 3.03 -1.95
N TYR A 40 18.78 3.77 -2.86
CA TYR A 40 19.43 4.32 -4.03
C TYR A 40 19.44 5.85 -3.94
N ALA A 41 20.63 6.44 -3.86
CA ALA A 41 20.76 7.90 -3.78
C ALA A 41 20.12 8.63 -4.99
N ALA A 42 20.08 7.98 -6.16
CA ALA A 42 19.50 8.52 -7.39
C ALA A 42 17.96 8.59 -7.36
N ASP A 43 17.30 7.98 -6.37
CA ASP A 43 15.84 8.04 -6.25
C ASP A 43 15.35 9.41 -5.75
N TYR A 44 16.24 10.25 -5.24
CA TYR A 44 15.92 11.55 -4.67
C TYR A 44 16.39 12.72 -5.56
N PRO A 45 15.64 13.83 -5.61
CA PRO A 45 14.37 14.10 -4.92
C PRO A 45 13.07 13.52 -5.55
N PRO A 46 13.04 12.75 -6.67
CA PRO A 46 11.78 12.27 -7.23
C PRO A 46 10.86 11.51 -6.27
N LEU A 47 11.41 10.71 -5.33
CA LEU A 47 10.62 10.07 -4.29
C LEU A 47 10.35 11.03 -3.12
N HIS A 48 9.09 11.10 -2.71
CA HIS A 48 8.67 11.83 -1.51
C HIS A 48 9.11 11.08 -0.25
N VAL A 49 9.69 11.80 0.72
CA VAL A 49 9.91 11.30 2.09
C VAL A 49 8.85 11.93 2.98
N ASP A 50 8.07 11.09 3.66
CA ASP A 50 7.02 11.55 4.56
C ASP A 50 7.60 12.10 5.87
N GLU A 51 6.77 12.83 6.62
CA GLU A 51 7.18 13.47 7.88
C GLU A 51 7.62 12.46 8.95
N LEU A 52 7.08 11.24 8.90
CA LEU A 52 7.43 10.17 9.83
C LEU A 52 8.68 9.39 9.41
N GLY A 53 9.17 9.60 8.19
CA GLY A 53 10.33 8.89 7.62
C GLY A 53 10.06 7.41 7.30
N ILE A 54 8.81 6.95 7.34
CA ILE A 54 8.40 5.60 6.98
C ILE A 54 8.60 5.40 5.48
N LYS A 55 8.13 6.37 4.68
CA LYS A 55 8.24 6.37 3.22
C LYS A 55 9.58 6.94 2.77
N ARG A 56 10.68 6.37 3.25
CA ARG A 56 12.04 6.77 2.84
C ARG A 56 12.48 6.03 1.57
N LYS A 57 12.54 4.69 1.61
CA LYS A 57 13.02 3.87 0.48
C LYS A 57 11.91 3.65 -0.57
N ARG A 58 12.22 2.84 -1.59
CA ARG A 58 11.21 2.28 -2.52
C ARG A 58 10.25 1.31 -1.85
N TRP A 59 10.61 0.78 -0.68
CA TRP A 59 9.76 -0.07 0.12
C TRP A 59 9.52 0.56 1.47
N TYR A 60 8.32 0.38 2.00
CA TYR A 60 7.98 0.77 3.36
C TYR A 60 6.88 -0.13 3.91
N VAL A 61 6.80 -0.20 5.23
CA VAL A 61 5.71 -0.91 5.89
C VAL A 61 4.43 -0.09 5.71
N GLU A 62 3.44 -0.69 5.07
CA GLU A 62 2.12 -0.10 4.94
C GLU A 62 1.27 -0.52 6.13
N GLY A 63 0.44 0.39 6.64
CA GLY A 63 -0.29 0.14 7.87
C GLY A 63 -1.23 1.26 8.31
N PHE A 64 -1.61 1.19 9.58
CA PHE A 64 -2.49 2.15 10.22
C PHE A 64 -1.78 2.85 11.36
N GLU A 65 -1.52 4.15 11.20
CA GLU A 65 -0.80 4.94 12.20
C GLU A 65 -1.62 5.16 13.45
N ARG A 66 -0.94 5.02 14.59
CA ARG A 66 -1.48 5.20 15.94
C ARG A 66 -0.85 6.43 16.57
N PHE A 67 -1.68 7.21 17.26
CA PHE A 67 -1.25 8.45 17.88
C PHE A 67 -1.71 8.53 19.32
N SER A 68 -0.97 9.25 20.15
CA SER A 68 -1.40 9.60 21.50
C SER A 68 -2.54 10.62 21.47
N GLY A 69 -3.17 10.87 22.62
CA GLY A 69 -4.19 11.93 22.75
C GLY A 69 -3.68 13.35 22.48
N LEU A 70 -2.36 13.54 22.34
CA LEU A 70 -1.72 14.80 21.97
C LEU A 70 -1.23 14.81 20.52
N GLY A 71 -1.58 13.80 19.71
CA GLY A 71 -1.16 13.69 18.31
C GLY A 71 0.28 13.25 18.08
N ARG A 72 0.96 12.74 19.12
CA ARG A 72 2.30 12.14 18.94
C ARG A 72 2.19 10.74 18.36
N TYR A 73 2.97 10.44 17.33
CA TYR A 73 3.06 9.10 16.75
C TYR A 73 3.48 8.07 17.81
N LEU A 74 2.79 6.94 17.86
CA LEU A 74 3.06 5.84 18.80
C LEU A 74 3.54 4.57 18.10
N GLY A 75 3.30 4.44 16.80
CA GLY A 75 3.55 3.23 16.03
C GLY A 75 2.49 3.03 14.96
N SER A 76 2.49 1.87 14.32
CA SER A 76 1.47 1.52 13.32
C SER A 76 1.09 0.06 13.42
N ASP A 77 -0.18 -0.23 13.20
CA ASP A 77 -0.64 -1.60 13.00
C ASP A 77 -0.25 -2.01 11.57
N ALA A 78 0.48 -3.12 11.42
CA ALA A 78 1.06 -3.51 10.14
C ALA A 78 0.04 -4.21 9.23
N LYS A 79 0.03 -3.84 7.95
CA LYS A 79 -0.77 -4.50 6.91
C LYS A 79 0.10 -5.37 6.01
N GLY A 80 1.24 -4.83 5.58
CA GLY A 80 2.12 -5.47 4.60
C GLY A 80 3.28 -4.55 4.24
N ILE A 81 3.91 -4.81 3.09
CA ILE A 81 4.98 -3.95 2.56
C ILE A 81 4.51 -3.39 1.23
N GLU A 82 4.56 -2.07 1.10
CA GLU A 82 4.30 -1.40 -0.16
C GLU A 82 5.61 -1.13 -0.90
N THR A 83 5.59 -1.36 -2.21
CA THR A 83 6.70 -1.07 -3.13
C THR A 83 6.29 0.08 -4.04
N ARG A 84 7.11 1.11 -4.19
CA ARG A 84 6.91 2.23 -5.11
C ARG A 84 8.08 2.35 -6.09
N THR A 85 7.75 2.45 -7.37
CA THR A 85 8.75 2.70 -8.42
C THR A 85 9.12 4.17 -8.48
N ILE A 86 10.31 4.50 -8.99
CA ILE A 86 10.61 5.86 -9.44
C ILE A 86 9.76 6.25 -10.67
N VAL A 87 9.80 7.53 -11.05
CA VAL A 87 9.05 8.03 -12.21
C VAL A 87 9.74 7.64 -13.53
N HIS A 88 9.00 6.96 -14.40
CA HIS A 88 9.47 6.44 -15.68
C HIS A 88 8.84 7.12 -16.89
N PRO A 89 9.53 7.18 -18.05
CA PRO A 89 8.99 7.76 -19.28
C PRO A 89 8.05 6.82 -20.03
N THR A 90 8.03 5.51 -19.70
CA THR A 90 7.17 4.52 -20.35
C THR A 90 6.55 3.56 -19.33
N ILE A 91 5.38 3.00 -19.67
CA ILE A 91 4.73 1.93 -18.89
C ILE A 91 5.66 0.72 -18.74
N ALA A 92 6.32 0.30 -19.83
CA ALA A 92 7.20 -0.86 -19.83
C ALA A 92 8.38 -0.71 -18.85
N SER A 93 8.96 0.49 -18.75
CA SER A 93 10.02 0.77 -17.77
C SER A 93 9.52 0.77 -16.33
N ALA A 94 8.31 1.29 -16.06
CA ALA A 94 7.71 1.23 -14.73
C ALA A 94 7.43 -0.22 -14.31
N VAL A 95 6.85 -1.03 -15.19
CA VAL A 95 6.57 -2.46 -14.92
C VAL A 95 7.87 -3.24 -14.71
N ARG A 96 8.92 -2.98 -15.49
CA ARG A 96 10.23 -3.63 -15.30
C ARG A 96 10.82 -3.29 -13.94
N ASN A 97 10.81 -2.01 -13.56
CA ASN A 97 11.31 -1.59 -12.26
C ASN A 97 10.50 -2.23 -11.11
N LEU A 98 9.17 -2.28 -11.20
CA LEU A 98 8.34 -2.97 -10.20
C LEU A 98 8.72 -4.45 -10.05
N ARG A 99 9.02 -5.16 -11.14
CA ARG A 99 9.45 -6.57 -11.09
C ARG A 99 10.79 -6.75 -10.41
N GLU A 100 11.76 -5.87 -10.72
CA GLU A 100 13.07 -5.86 -10.07
C GLU A 100 12.91 -5.59 -8.57
N ASP A 101 12.10 -4.59 -8.22
CA ASP A 101 11.90 -4.21 -6.83
C ASP A 101 11.11 -5.29 -6.05
N PHE A 102 10.13 -5.94 -6.67
CA PHE A 102 9.41 -7.07 -6.08
C PHE A 102 10.31 -8.29 -5.89
N ALA A 103 11.24 -8.55 -6.82
CA ALA A 103 12.20 -9.65 -6.68
C ALA A 103 13.13 -9.42 -5.48
N ALA A 104 13.60 -8.19 -5.26
CA ALA A 104 14.38 -7.83 -4.09
C ALA A 104 13.56 -8.01 -2.80
N LEU A 105 12.33 -7.49 -2.74
CA LEU A 105 11.40 -7.71 -1.63
C LEU A 105 11.23 -9.19 -1.34
N ALA A 106 10.99 -10.01 -2.36
CA ALA A 106 10.79 -11.43 -2.20
C ALA A 106 12.04 -12.20 -1.75
N GLY A 107 13.23 -11.71 -2.04
CA GLY A 107 14.47 -12.22 -1.45
C GLY A 107 14.52 -11.95 0.05
N GLU A 108 14.38 -10.68 0.44
CA GLU A 108 14.51 -10.24 1.83
C GLU A 108 13.38 -10.71 2.74
N SER A 109 12.15 -10.79 2.22
CA SER A 109 11.00 -11.35 2.95
C SER A 109 11.23 -12.82 3.27
N ARG A 110 11.69 -13.62 2.29
CA ARG A 110 11.95 -15.06 2.51
C ARG A 110 13.04 -15.28 3.55
N ALA A 111 14.09 -14.47 3.52
CA ALA A 111 15.16 -14.52 4.53
C ALA A 111 14.65 -14.21 5.94
N ALA A 112 13.59 -13.39 6.09
CA ALA A 112 12.93 -13.13 7.37
C ALA A 112 11.80 -14.12 7.73
N GLY A 113 11.57 -15.16 6.93
CA GLY A 113 10.48 -16.10 7.19
C GLY A 113 9.11 -15.61 6.74
N PHE A 114 9.07 -14.73 5.75
CA PHE A 114 7.83 -14.32 5.09
C PHE A 114 7.81 -14.73 3.61
N LEU A 115 6.63 -15.03 3.09
CA LEU A 115 6.41 -15.31 1.67
C LEU A 115 5.47 -14.24 1.09
N PRO A 116 5.93 -13.39 0.16
CA PRO A 116 5.06 -12.46 -0.55
C PRO A 116 3.98 -13.16 -1.37
N VAL A 117 2.74 -12.68 -1.24
CA VAL A 117 1.57 -13.21 -1.91
C VAL A 117 0.77 -12.07 -2.56
N PRO A 118 0.81 -11.90 -3.89
CA PRO A 118 -0.01 -10.90 -4.57
C PRO A 118 -1.47 -11.37 -4.56
N ILE A 119 -2.29 -10.69 -3.78
CA ILE A 119 -3.75 -10.86 -3.70
C ILE A 119 -4.37 -9.46 -3.60
N SER A 120 -5.68 -9.32 -3.77
CA SER A 120 -6.35 -8.01 -3.68
C SER A 120 -7.08 -7.74 -2.37
N PHE A 121 -7.26 -8.77 -1.53
CA PHE A 121 -8.02 -8.65 -0.28
C PHE A 121 -7.54 -9.69 0.74
N ASN A 122 -7.58 -9.34 2.03
CA ASN A 122 -7.26 -10.25 3.12
C ASN A 122 -8.28 -11.40 3.14
N PRO A 123 -7.85 -12.66 2.91
CA PRO A 123 -8.77 -13.77 2.75
C PRO A 123 -9.42 -14.21 4.06
N PHE A 124 -8.90 -13.78 5.22
CA PHE A 124 -9.35 -14.21 6.55
C PHE A 124 -10.05 -13.12 7.36
N ARG A 125 -9.87 -11.83 7.00
CA ARG A 125 -10.45 -10.71 7.74
C ARG A 125 -10.98 -9.65 6.78
N SER A 126 -12.30 -9.52 6.75
CA SER A 126 -12.99 -8.49 5.97
C SER A 126 -12.93 -7.07 6.54
N ALA A 127 -12.51 -6.92 7.81
CA ALA A 127 -12.46 -5.62 8.46
C ALA A 127 -11.30 -5.49 9.45
N PHE A 128 -10.67 -4.32 9.43
CA PHE A 128 -9.75 -3.88 10.47
C PHE A 128 -10.51 -3.11 11.57
N ARG A 129 -10.22 -3.45 12.84
CA ARG A 129 -10.72 -2.73 14.01
C ARG A 129 -9.55 -2.38 14.91
N PRO A 130 -9.18 -1.08 15.05
CA PRO A 130 -8.07 -0.67 15.90
C PRO A 130 -8.21 -1.21 17.31
N ARG A 131 -7.11 -1.79 17.82
CA ARG A 131 -6.99 -2.23 19.22
C ARG A 131 -5.74 -1.61 19.82
N PRO A 132 -5.85 -0.78 20.89
CA PRO A 132 -7.09 -0.29 21.51
C PRO A 132 -7.93 0.56 20.53
N PRO A 133 -9.22 0.82 20.82
CA PRO A 133 -10.04 1.73 20.01
C PRO A 133 -9.40 3.12 19.87
N LEU A 134 -9.77 3.84 18.80
CA LEU A 134 -9.24 5.18 18.53
C LEU A 134 -9.52 6.14 19.69
N ASN A 135 -8.52 6.91 20.10
CA ASN A 135 -8.69 7.98 21.10
C ASN A 135 -9.33 9.24 20.48
N GLY A 136 -9.54 10.28 21.30
CA GLY A 136 -10.19 11.53 20.86
C GLY A 136 -9.49 12.19 19.69
N TRP A 137 -8.17 12.34 19.79
CA TRP A 137 -7.35 12.94 18.74
C TRP A 137 -7.38 12.11 17.45
N GLU A 138 -7.21 10.78 17.57
CA GLU A 138 -7.25 9.89 16.40
C GLU A 138 -8.60 9.97 15.67
N ARG A 139 -9.72 10.04 16.40
CA ARG A 139 -11.04 10.20 15.79
C ARG A 139 -11.16 11.53 15.05
N GLU A 140 -10.79 12.64 15.68
CA GLU A 140 -10.82 13.97 15.04
C GLU A 140 -9.95 14.00 13.78
N HIS A 141 -8.72 13.47 13.88
CA HIS A 141 -7.80 13.38 12.76
C HIS A 141 -8.38 12.56 11.59
N ARG A 142 -9.03 11.42 11.89
CA ARG A 142 -9.66 10.56 10.87
C ARG A 142 -10.91 11.18 10.27
N HIS A 143 -11.60 12.09 10.97
CA HIS A 143 -12.74 12.83 10.44
C HIS A 143 -12.38 14.09 9.65
N ALA A 144 -11.10 14.47 9.58
CA ALA A 144 -10.65 15.69 8.90
C ALA A 144 -10.85 15.68 7.36
N SER A 145 -10.97 14.50 6.73
CA SER A 145 -11.26 14.39 5.30
C SER A 145 -12.02 13.09 4.96
N PRO A 146 -12.69 13.02 3.79
CA PRO A 146 -13.29 11.76 3.30
C PRO A 146 -12.34 10.58 3.26
N GLU A 147 -11.12 10.78 2.75
CA GLU A 147 -10.10 9.75 2.58
C GLU A 147 -9.67 9.17 3.93
N ARG A 148 -9.50 10.05 4.94
CA ARG A 148 -9.10 9.64 6.28
C ARG A 148 -10.19 8.87 7.03
N ARG A 149 -11.47 9.14 6.72
CA ARG A 149 -12.61 8.38 7.29
C ARG A 149 -12.63 6.94 6.85
N THR A 150 -12.07 6.66 5.67
CA THR A 150 -12.01 5.33 5.07
C THR A 150 -10.70 4.59 5.31
N ALA A 151 -9.80 5.15 6.12
CA ALA A 151 -8.48 4.58 6.41
C ALA A 151 -8.51 3.26 7.19
N THR A 152 -9.66 2.66 7.51
CA THR A 152 -9.69 1.28 8.02
C THR A 152 -9.92 0.27 6.91
N MET A 153 -10.40 0.70 5.74
CA MET A 153 -10.70 -0.19 4.61
C MET A 153 -9.40 -0.68 3.95
N HIS A 154 -8.41 0.20 3.82
CA HIS A 154 -7.15 -0.15 3.15
C HIS A 154 -6.41 -1.25 3.90
N MET A 155 -6.59 -1.37 5.21
CA MET A 155 -5.99 -2.43 6.04
C MET A 155 -6.38 -3.87 5.63
N ALA A 156 -7.43 -4.05 4.82
CA ALA A 156 -7.84 -5.35 4.32
C ALA A 156 -7.70 -5.50 2.80
N THR A 157 -7.40 -4.44 2.04
CA THR A 157 -7.26 -4.48 0.58
C THR A 157 -5.79 -4.45 0.20
N TYR A 158 -5.43 -4.97 -0.97
CA TYR A 158 -4.08 -4.88 -1.49
C TYR A 158 -4.19 -4.57 -2.98
N GLY A 159 -3.34 -3.70 -3.50
CA GLY A 159 -3.43 -3.42 -4.92
C GLY A 159 -2.33 -2.53 -5.43
N PRO A 160 -2.29 -2.37 -6.76
CA PRO A 160 -1.47 -1.38 -7.39
C PRO A 160 -2.16 -0.01 -7.42
N ASP A 161 -1.42 1.03 -7.07
CA ASP A 161 -1.76 2.40 -7.39
C ASP A 161 -0.99 2.84 -8.64
N LEU A 162 -1.73 3.33 -9.64
CA LEU A 162 -1.17 3.77 -10.92
C LEU A 162 -1.03 5.29 -10.94
N ASN A 163 0.22 5.74 -10.92
CA ASN A 163 0.55 7.16 -10.92
C ASN A 163 0.87 7.64 -12.34
N LEU A 164 0.03 8.56 -12.85
CA LEU A 164 0.13 9.12 -14.20
C LEU A 164 0.29 10.64 -14.11
N SER A 165 1.30 11.19 -14.80
CA SER A 165 1.45 12.64 -14.92
C SER A 165 1.76 13.06 -16.35
N VAL A 166 1.35 14.27 -16.72
CA VAL A 166 1.62 14.87 -18.02
C VAL A 166 1.95 16.34 -17.86
N ALA A 167 3.13 16.73 -18.32
CA ALA A 167 3.58 18.11 -18.25
C ALA A 167 2.71 19.04 -19.12
N GLY A 168 2.37 20.21 -18.60
CA GLY A 168 1.64 21.26 -19.32
C GLY A 168 0.13 21.05 -19.44
N MET A 169 -0.44 20.05 -18.75
CA MET A 169 -1.90 19.89 -18.70
C MET A 169 -2.52 20.98 -17.82
N THR A 170 -3.60 21.60 -18.29
CA THR A 170 -4.37 22.57 -17.51
C THR A 170 -5.23 21.87 -16.48
N ASP A 171 -5.62 22.58 -15.42
CA ASP A 171 -6.53 22.07 -14.39
C ASP A 171 -7.84 21.52 -15.00
N GLY A 172 -8.40 22.23 -15.98
CA GLY A 172 -9.59 21.79 -16.70
C GLY A 172 -9.39 20.47 -17.46
N GLY A 173 -8.22 20.28 -18.08
CA GLY A 173 -7.86 19.02 -18.73
C GLY A 173 -7.66 17.87 -17.74
N MET A 174 -7.05 18.16 -16.58
CA MET A 174 -6.88 17.18 -15.51
C MET A 174 -8.23 16.70 -14.96
N ILE A 175 -9.16 17.63 -14.72
CA ILE A 175 -10.51 17.31 -14.25
C ILE A 175 -11.27 16.45 -15.27
N ASP A 176 -11.18 16.76 -16.57
CA ASP A 176 -11.81 15.96 -17.61
C ASP A 176 -11.26 14.52 -17.66
N VAL A 177 -9.93 14.35 -17.59
CA VAL A 177 -9.29 13.03 -17.51
C VAL A 177 -9.74 12.27 -16.26
N ALA A 178 -9.75 12.92 -15.10
CA ALA A 178 -10.19 12.30 -13.85
C ALA A 178 -11.65 11.81 -13.95
N ARG A 179 -12.56 12.63 -14.49
CA ARG A 179 -13.97 12.23 -14.70
C ARG A 179 -14.11 11.02 -15.62
N ARG A 180 -13.33 10.97 -16.70
CA ARG A 180 -13.33 9.83 -17.62
C ARG A 180 -12.80 8.56 -16.96
N LEU A 181 -11.71 8.66 -16.19
CA LEU A 181 -11.17 7.53 -15.44
C LEU A 181 -12.15 7.02 -14.38
N THR A 182 -12.82 7.92 -13.64
CA THR A 182 -13.87 7.54 -12.69
C THR A 182 -15.04 6.85 -13.38
N PHE A 183 -15.45 7.32 -14.56
CA PHE A 183 -16.50 6.68 -15.34
C PHE A 183 -16.09 5.27 -15.82
N LEU A 184 -14.82 5.11 -16.21
CA LEU A 184 -14.30 3.84 -16.75
C LEU A 184 -13.88 2.84 -15.67
N SER A 185 -13.65 3.26 -14.43
CA SER A 185 -13.08 2.40 -13.39
C SER A 185 -13.87 1.10 -13.14
N PRO A 186 -15.23 1.06 -13.13
CA PRO A 186 -15.96 -0.19 -12.93
C PRO A 186 -15.77 -1.19 -14.07
N TYR A 187 -15.36 -0.72 -15.26
CA TYR A 187 -15.09 -1.55 -16.44
C TYR A 187 -13.63 -2.04 -16.49
N ILE A 188 -12.71 -1.37 -15.79
CA ILE A 188 -11.29 -1.74 -15.75
C ILE A 188 -11.02 -2.74 -14.62
N VAL A 189 -11.61 -2.52 -13.45
CA VAL A 189 -11.38 -3.32 -12.24
C VAL A 189 -11.60 -4.84 -12.43
N PRO A 190 -12.58 -5.33 -13.23
CA PRO A 190 -12.78 -6.76 -13.42
C PRO A 190 -11.59 -7.50 -14.05
N PHE A 191 -10.72 -6.80 -14.80
CA PHE A 191 -9.52 -7.40 -15.39
C PHE A 191 -8.41 -7.67 -14.37
N SER A 192 -8.57 -7.21 -13.13
CA SER A 192 -7.59 -7.38 -12.05
C SER A 192 -8.16 -8.04 -10.80
N PHE A 193 -9.36 -8.65 -10.85
CA PHE A 193 -9.92 -9.37 -9.70
C PHE A 193 -9.01 -10.52 -9.26
N SER A 194 -8.58 -10.47 -7.99
CA SER A 194 -7.67 -11.48 -7.41
C SER A 194 -7.99 -11.84 -5.95
N SER A 195 -9.25 -11.68 -5.54
CA SER A 195 -9.70 -11.90 -4.16
C SER A 195 -10.98 -12.76 -4.07
N PRO A 196 -10.91 -14.06 -4.40
CA PRO A 196 -12.09 -14.95 -4.37
C PRO A 196 -12.46 -15.43 -2.96
N PHE A 197 -11.75 -15.00 -1.91
CA PHE A 197 -11.96 -15.45 -0.53
C PHE A 197 -12.32 -14.27 0.38
N ALA A 198 -13.17 -14.54 1.37
CA ALA A 198 -13.50 -13.63 2.46
C ALA A 198 -13.78 -14.43 3.73
N ASP A 199 -13.30 -13.92 4.88
CA ASP A 199 -13.52 -14.51 6.21
C ASP A 199 -13.21 -16.02 6.30
N GLY A 200 -12.17 -16.46 5.57
CA GLY A 200 -11.66 -17.84 5.57
C GLY A 200 -12.35 -18.78 4.59
N GLY A 201 -13.35 -18.31 3.82
CA GLY A 201 -14.10 -19.12 2.85
C GLY A 201 -14.15 -18.50 1.46
N LEU A 202 -14.70 -19.24 0.49
CA LEU A 202 -15.00 -18.69 -0.83
C LEU A 202 -16.05 -17.58 -0.71
N TRP A 203 -15.81 -16.45 -1.35
CA TRP A 203 -16.76 -15.35 -1.39
C TRP A 203 -17.95 -15.71 -2.28
N GLY A 204 -19.15 -15.68 -1.71
CA GLY A 204 -20.39 -16.07 -2.38
C GLY A 204 -20.96 -15.05 -3.38
N GLY A 205 -20.30 -13.90 -3.55
CA GLY A 205 -20.83 -12.77 -4.31
C GLY A 205 -21.69 -11.82 -3.45
N LEU A 206 -22.22 -10.79 -4.11
CA LEU A 206 -23.20 -9.84 -3.55
C LEU A 206 -24.63 -10.37 -3.70
#